data_AF-A0A0B4HMB8-F1
#
_entry.id   AF-A0A0B4HMB8-F1
#
_cell.length_a   1.000
_cell.length_b   1.000
_cell.length_c   1.000
_cell.angle_alpha   90.00
_cell.angle_beta   90.00
_cell.angle_gamma   90.00
#
_symmetry.space_group_name_H-M   'P 1'
#
loop_
_entity.id
_entity.type
_entity.pdbx_description
1 polymer ?
#
loop_
_entity_poly.entity_id
_entity_poly.type
_entity_poly.pdbx_seq_one_letter_code
_entity_poly.pdbx_strand_id
1 'polypeptide(L)'
;MEQDSRATAKACDACRRRKLRCRRNIPESLSDPRCIRCVHTGLQCTYNDERRPRGPKTGSRLRELRASQAIDSGEQSFLSSSSRPSPPEITGWEEEMSEASGRRDQSTDPVPYEFSGDYLDKVNLEQAHGTDSIPHDFGLDQLLFVTPDTLPFDLEPAAPVSAPKESELGVISAAIPHGNSIDFSKDAIVAQVSQCFSAVYQRYPLWHLDTLVGKIEREEYATDNEFRSTCLSIYLLNESSLFRKNPHHGSTRLLRLTEELETTRAHSNSNHFADCPSTASVIVSLALFIAHSVTDRHNLAFYYLNEAVGLLRLVDIDALDSLERALYRRLEAVLFVTESASMPVYGKPRKNRMIPCPENLGALESSMRWYTEQHRPTCTLPAALSDIHLGSLDNKAVNLLHALVCLYNATTADEISKVSVPSPAVSEIIEQGVLGSTSLQAADVDITRQWQLCLRWRDVLSARKSTSRSQSTPGAAYTLQIMGLTVLQYSRALRPGECRLVGHGKLASLATAIHEISSNLGILASCSSVIGDLIRTVYETDYEGFFAPQLSLVQLCIETVPRQLTFGEQDALVIDERQ
;
A
#
# COMPACT_ATOMS: atom_id res chain seq x y z
N MET A 1 -9.80 -39.22 13.01
CA MET A 1 -8.54 -39.98 12.99
C MET A 1 -8.03 -39.94 11.55
N GLU A 2 -7.20 -38.95 11.22
CA GLU A 2 -6.81 -38.65 9.84
C GLU A 2 -5.28 -38.69 9.76
N GLN A 3 -4.73 -39.73 9.12
CA GLN A 3 -3.29 -39.94 9.05
C GLN A 3 -2.70 -39.14 7.89
N ASP A 4 -1.85 -38.17 8.20
CA ASP A 4 -1.17 -37.36 7.18
C ASP A 4 -0.20 -38.23 6.34
N SER A 5 -0.51 -38.36 5.07
CA SER A 5 0.21 -39.26 4.16
C SER A 5 1.51 -38.60 3.68
N ARG A 6 2.62 -38.87 4.41
CA ARG A 6 3.99 -38.45 4.06
C ARG A 6 4.26 -38.50 2.54
N ALA A 7 4.54 -37.34 1.95
CA ALA A 7 4.60 -37.18 0.50
C ALA A 7 5.91 -37.73 -0.12
N THR A 8 5.94 -39.02 -0.47
CA THR A 8 7.09 -39.65 -1.14
C THR A 8 7.38 -39.06 -2.53
N ALA A 9 8.63 -38.66 -2.80
CA ALA A 9 9.04 -37.86 -3.98
C ALA A 9 8.92 -38.52 -5.38
N LYS A 10 8.50 -39.79 -5.49
CA LYS A 10 8.27 -40.49 -6.77
C LYS A 10 6.81 -40.93 -6.90
N ALA A 11 6.06 -40.25 -7.78
CA ALA A 11 4.77 -40.74 -8.27
C ALA A 11 4.96 -41.97 -9.17
N CYS A 12 3.98 -42.89 -9.16
CA CYS A 12 3.94 -44.04 -10.07
C CYS A 12 3.61 -43.62 -11.51
N ASP A 13 3.90 -44.48 -12.47
CA ASP A 13 3.84 -44.15 -13.89
C ASP A 13 2.41 -43.87 -14.36
N ALA A 14 1.42 -44.63 -13.89
CA ALA A 14 0.01 -44.41 -14.18
C ALA A 14 -0.49 -43.03 -13.69
N CYS A 15 -0.16 -42.62 -12.46
CA CYS A 15 -0.48 -41.28 -11.98
C CYS A 15 0.30 -40.19 -12.72
N ARG A 16 1.57 -40.45 -13.05
CA ARG A 16 2.47 -39.53 -13.77
C ARG A 16 1.97 -39.23 -15.18
N ARG A 17 1.62 -40.27 -15.96
CA ARG A 17 1.04 -40.16 -17.32
C ARG A 17 -0.29 -39.40 -17.28
N ARG A 18 -1.12 -39.62 -16.25
CA ARG A 18 -2.39 -38.90 -16.02
C ARG A 18 -2.24 -37.50 -15.40
N LYS A 19 -1.02 -37.02 -15.12
CA LYS A 19 -0.72 -35.75 -14.40
C LYS A 19 -1.40 -35.60 -13.01
N LEU A 20 -1.74 -36.72 -12.35
CA LEU A 20 -2.45 -36.72 -11.05
C LEU A 20 -1.49 -36.86 -9.86
N ARG A 21 -1.78 -36.19 -8.73
CA ARG A 21 -1.09 -36.42 -7.45
C ARG A 21 -1.27 -37.89 -7.04
N CYS A 22 -0.14 -38.58 -6.88
CA CYS A 22 -0.06 -39.97 -6.45
C CYS A 22 -0.06 -40.04 -4.91
N ARG A 23 -1.03 -40.74 -4.32
CA ARG A 23 -1.00 -41.12 -2.89
C ARG A 23 -0.56 -42.58 -2.80
N ARG A 24 0.67 -42.82 -2.34
CA ARG A 24 1.19 -44.18 -2.10
C ARG A 24 0.46 -44.76 -0.89
N ASN A 25 0.08 -46.03 -0.94
CA ASN A 25 -0.42 -46.70 0.26
C ASN A 25 0.81 -47.10 1.09
N ILE A 26 0.83 -46.78 2.38
CA ILE A 26 1.87 -47.28 3.31
C ILE A 26 1.23 -47.70 4.64
N PRO A 27 0.56 -48.87 4.69
CA PRO A 27 0.37 -49.62 5.93
C PRO A 27 1.53 -50.60 6.07
N GLU A 28 2.19 -50.64 7.23
CA GLU A 28 3.34 -51.54 7.49
C GLU A 28 2.95 -53.04 7.57
N SER A 29 1.66 -53.36 7.35
CA SER A 29 1.05 -54.68 7.53
C SER A 29 0.25 -55.19 6.33
N LEU A 30 0.28 -54.52 5.16
CA LEU A 30 -0.48 -54.91 3.97
C LEU A 30 0.39 -55.11 2.73
N SER A 31 0.27 -56.29 2.12
CA SER A 31 1.17 -56.82 1.08
C SER A 31 0.94 -56.28 -0.35
N ASP A 32 0.23 -55.15 -0.52
CA ASP A 32 -0.06 -54.56 -1.83
C ASP A 32 0.75 -53.26 -2.06
N PRO A 33 1.80 -53.28 -2.91
CA PRO A 33 2.65 -52.11 -3.18
C PRO A 33 2.00 -51.06 -4.10
N ARG A 34 0.74 -51.25 -4.55
CA ARG A 34 0.06 -50.34 -5.46
C ARG A 34 -0.41 -49.07 -4.74
N CYS A 35 -0.34 -47.93 -5.43
CA CYS A 35 -0.84 -46.66 -4.88
C CYS A 35 -2.38 -46.66 -4.84
N ILE A 36 -2.97 -45.98 -3.86
CA ILE A 36 -4.42 -45.97 -3.58
C ILE A 36 -5.23 -45.68 -4.85
N ARG A 37 -4.77 -44.70 -5.65
CA ARG A 37 -5.44 -44.26 -6.87
C ARG A 37 -5.37 -45.27 -8.03
N CYS A 38 -4.36 -46.14 -8.05
CA CYS A 38 -4.27 -47.24 -9.00
C CYS A 38 -5.18 -48.41 -8.59
N VAL A 39 -5.21 -48.74 -7.30
CA VAL A 39 -6.13 -49.76 -6.74
C VAL A 39 -7.59 -49.41 -7.08
N HIS A 40 -8.05 -48.19 -6.75
CA HIS A 40 -9.41 -47.73 -7.05
C HIS A 40 -9.74 -47.62 -8.56
N THR A 41 -8.76 -47.68 -9.46
CA THR A 41 -9.00 -47.57 -10.92
C THR A 41 -8.63 -48.84 -11.69
N GLY A 42 -8.30 -49.94 -10.99
CA GLY A 42 -7.89 -51.21 -11.61
C GLY A 42 -6.57 -51.13 -12.39
N LEU A 43 -5.80 -50.04 -12.27
CA LEU A 43 -4.60 -49.80 -13.07
C LEU A 43 -3.36 -50.46 -12.45
N GLN A 44 -2.45 -50.94 -13.29
CA GLN A 44 -1.13 -51.39 -12.85
C GLN A 44 -0.30 -50.20 -12.35
N CYS A 45 0.32 -50.36 -11.18
CA CYS A 45 1.08 -49.29 -10.50
C CYS A 45 2.59 -49.52 -10.62
N THR A 46 3.15 -49.29 -11.80
CA THR A 46 4.60 -49.42 -12.05
C THR A 46 5.38 -48.15 -11.63
N TYR A 47 6.70 -48.31 -11.52
CA TYR A 47 7.67 -47.23 -11.28
C TYR A 47 8.86 -47.30 -12.27
N ASN A 48 8.61 -47.95 -13.42
CA ASN A 48 9.59 -48.50 -14.34
C ASN A 48 9.86 -47.54 -15.52
N ASP A 49 8.94 -46.62 -15.83
CA ASP A 49 9.20 -45.61 -16.86
C ASP A 49 10.37 -44.72 -16.40
N GLU A 50 11.49 -44.76 -17.10
CA GLU A 50 12.59 -43.83 -16.89
C GLU A 50 12.11 -42.37 -16.98
N ARG A 51 12.73 -41.50 -16.16
CA ARG A 51 12.45 -40.06 -16.19
C ARG A 51 13.36 -39.40 -17.23
N ARG A 52 12.93 -39.39 -18.50
CA ARG A 52 13.53 -38.47 -19.50
C ARG A 52 13.53 -37.04 -18.92
N PRO A 53 14.67 -36.31 -18.93
CA PRO A 53 14.72 -34.96 -18.40
C PRO A 53 13.78 -34.04 -19.17
N ARG A 54 13.13 -33.11 -18.46
CA ARG A 54 12.20 -32.15 -19.08
C ARG A 54 12.96 -31.00 -19.71
N GLY A 55 13.26 -31.13 -21.00
CA GLY A 55 13.96 -30.11 -21.78
C GLY A 55 15.49 -30.23 -21.69
N PRO A 56 16.22 -29.43 -22.50
CA PRO A 56 17.68 -29.35 -22.45
C PRO A 56 18.14 -28.81 -21.08
N LYS A 57 19.34 -29.24 -20.63
CA LYS A 57 19.93 -28.77 -19.37
C LYS A 57 19.98 -27.23 -19.34
N THR A 58 19.54 -26.63 -18.24
CA THR A 58 19.45 -25.18 -18.06
C THR A 58 20.80 -24.51 -18.40
N GLY A 59 20.78 -23.46 -19.22
CA GLY A 59 21.99 -22.79 -19.69
C GLY A 59 22.74 -23.47 -20.85
N SER A 60 22.23 -24.58 -21.41
CA SER A 60 22.76 -25.12 -22.68
C SER A 60 22.46 -24.17 -23.84
N ARG A 61 21.17 -23.83 -24.04
CA ARG A 61 20.70 -22.96 -25.13
C ARG A 61 21.28 -21.54 -25.10
N LEU A 62 21.66 -21.06 -23.91
CA LEU A 62 22.30 -19.74 -23.75
C LEU A 62 23.81 -19.77 -24.10
N ARG A 63 24.49 -20.89 -23.88
CA ARG A 63 25.85 -21.12 -24.40
C ARG A 63 25.85 -21.32 -25.91
N GLU A 64 24.87 -22.05 -26.42
CA GLU A 64 24.65 -22.29 -27.84
C GLU A 64 24.42 -20.97 -28.61
N LEU A 65 23.51 -20.11 -28.15
CA LEU A 65 23.30 -18.77 -28.71
C LEU A 65 24.56 -17.89 -28.67
N ARG A 66 25.31 -17.90 -27.55
CA ARG A 66 26.57 -17.17 -27.43
C ARG A 66 27.68 -17.71 -28.35
N ALA A 67 27.71 -19.02 -28.59
CA ALA A 67 28.64 -19.63 -29.54
C ALA A 67 28.30 -19.23 -30.99
N SER A 68 27.02 -19.24 -31.37
CA SER A 68 26.59 -18.75 -32.69
C SER A 68 26.96 -17.28 -32.91
N GLN A 69 26.71 -16.41 -31.92
CA GLN A 69 27.02 -14.98 -32.01
C GLN A 69 28.53 -14.68 -31.98
N ALA A 70 29.35 -15.55 -31.39
CA ALA A 70 30.81 -15.46 -31.42
C ALA A 70 31.44 -15.91 -32.76
N ILE A 71 30.70 -16.65 -33.59
CA ILE A 71 31.13 -17.03 -34.95
C ILE A 71 30.79 -15.90 -35.93
N ASP A 72 29.56 -15.38 -35.89
CA ASP A 72 29.08 -14.27 -36.74
C ASP A 72 29.91 -12.98 -36.61
N SER A 73 30.59 -12.78 -35.48
CA SER A 73 31.46 -11.64 -35.21
C SER A 73 32.95 -11.86 -35.59
N GLY A 74 33.31 -13.04 -36.11
CA GLY A 74 34.68 -13.39 -36.49
C GLY A 74 35.00 -13.26 -38.00
N GLU A 75 34.03 -13.44 -38.90
CA GLU A 75 34.29 -13.60 -40.34
C GLU A 75 34.46 -12.28 -41.15
N GLN A 76 34.74 -11.15 -40.48
CA GLN A 76 35.10 -9.88 -41.14
C GLN A 76 36.52 -9.37 -40.79
N SER A 77 37.53 -10.25 -40.75
CA SER A 77 38.91 -9.81 -41.01
C SER A 77 39.85 -10.93 -41.53
N PHE A 78 40.75 -10.54 -42.44
CA PHE A 78 41.95 -11.27 -42.92
C PHE A 78 41.80 -12.65 -43.58
N LEU A 79 41.43 -12.64 -44.87
CA LEU A 79 41.95 -13.60 -45.84
C LEU A 79 43.41 -13.26 -46.21
N SER A 80 44.40 -13.83 -45.52
CA SER A 80 45.79 -13.89 -46.04
C SER A 80 46.66 -14.99 -45.40
N SER A 81 47.38 -15.72 -46.25
CA SER A 81 48.52 -16.64 -45.97
C SER A 81 48.30 -17.90 -45.09
N SER A 82 48.23 -19.04 -45.78
CA SER A 82 48.76 -20.39 -45.44
C SER A 82 49.80 -20.44 -44.28
N SER A 83 49.76 -21.39 -43.33
CA SER A 83 50.00 -22.83 -43.60
C SER A 83 49.75 -23.78 -42.39
N ARG A 84 49.91 -25.09 -42.62
CA ARG A 84 49.77 -26.29 -41.73
C ARG A 84 51.06 -26.58 -40.90
N PRO A 85 51.17 -27.62 -40.01
CA PRO A 85 50.15 -28.54 -39.42
C PRO A 85 50.34 -29.00 -37.92
N SER A 86 49.21 -29.21 -37.21
CA SER A 86 48.95 -30.38 -36.28
C SER A 86 49.76 -30.47 -34.92
N PRO A 87 49.56 -31.46 -33.99
CA PRO A 87 49.23 -31.19 -32.58
C PRO A 87 50.27 -31.79 -31.58
N PRO A 88 50.10 -32.85 -30.70
CA PRO A 88 48.99 -33.76 -30.31
C PRO A 88 48.73 -33.92 -28.76
N GLU A 89 47.80 -34.82 -28.37
CA GLU A 89 47.83 -35.72 -27.15
C GLU A 89 47.77 -35.15 -25.68
N ILE A 90 47.31 -35.85 -24.62
CA ILE A 90 46.43 -37.04 -24.42
C ILE A 90 45.93 -37.16 -22.94
N THR A 91 44.84 -37.91 -22.66
CA THR A 91 44.32 -38.42 -21.33
C THR A 91 43.93 -37.40 -20.23
N GLY A 92 43.10 -37.73 -19.22
CA GLY A 92 42.24 -38.93 -18.97
C GLY A 92 41.93 -39.17 -17.46
N TRP A 93 40.88 -39.98 -17.16
CA TRP A 93 40.51 -40.56 -15.83
C TRP A 93 39.89 -39.56 -14.80
N GLU A 94 38.75 -39.79 -14.11
CA GLU A 94 38.30 -40.82 -13.11
C GLU A 94 39.04 -40.71 -11.75
N GLU A 95 38.54 -41.02 -10.53
CA GLU A 95 37.22 -41.06 -9.80
C GLU A 95 37.57 -41.27 -8.27
N GLU A 96 36.77 -41.25 -7.18
CA GLU A 96 35.33 -41.11 -6.79
C GLU A 96 35.25 -40.75 -5.25
N MET A 97 34.06 -40.42 -4.69
CA MET A 97 33.70 -40.35 -3.23
C MET A 97 34.35 -39.22 -2.36
N SER A 98 34.05 -38.93 -1.08
CA SER A 98 33.27 -39.54 0.05
C SER A 98 32.62 -38.45 0.94
N GLU A 99 31.34 -38.54 1.37
CA GLU A 99 30.82 -38.98 2.72
C GLU A 99 30.61 -37.89 3.82
N ALA A 100 29.94 -38.32 4.92
CA ALA A 100 29.59 -37.63 6.19
C ALA A 100 28.67 -36.37 6.11
N SER A 101 27.47 -36.25 6.70
CA SER A 101 26.74 -36.85 7.85
C SER A 101 26.86 -36.10 9.19
N GLY A 102 25.76 -35.51 9.67
CA GLY A 102 25.61 -34.96 11.02
C GLY A 102 24.16 -34.51 11.31
N ARG A 103 23.55 -34.98 12.40
CA ARG A 103 22.19 -34.61 12.85
C ARG A 103 22.24 -33.72 14.09
N ARG A 104 21.24 -32.85 14.24
CA ARG A 104 20.49 -32.70 15.50
C ARG A 104 19.08 -32.18 15.25
N ASP A 105 18.13 -32.69 16.04
CA ASP A 105 16.72 -32.29 16.02
C ASP A 105 16.45 -31.19 17.05
N GLN A 106 15.38 -30.40 16.85
CA GLN A 106 14.74 -29.58 17.89
C GLN A 106 13.21 -29.66 17.77
N SER A 107 12.53 -29.36 18.88
CA SER A 107 11.10 -29.58 19.10
C SER A 107 10.21 -28.38 18.70
N THR A 108 8.90 -28.64 18.66
CA THR A 108 7.84 -27.65 18.43
C THR A 108 7.51 -26.83 19.68
N ASP A 109 7.25 -25.54 19.51
CA ASP A 109 6.37 -24.73 20.36
C ASP A 109 5.80 -23.54 19.53
N PRO A 110 4.73 -22.85 19.97
CA PRO A 110 4.03 -21.86 19.15
C PRO A 110 4.76 -20.51 19.07
N VAL A 111 4.90 -19.99 17.85
CA VAL A 111 5.65 -18.75 17.57
C VAL A 111 4.73 -17.51 17.62
N PRO A 112 5.08 -16.45 18.37
CA PRO A 112 4.39 -15.16 18.31
C PRO A 112 4.50 -14.49 16.92
N TYR A 113 3.63 -13.51 16.64
CA TYR A 113 3.70 -12.73 15.42
C TYR A 113 4.79 -11.65 15.52
N GLU A 114 6.02 -12.00 15.14
CA GLU A 114 7.12 -11.03 15.00
C GLU A 114 7.05 -10.32 13.64
N PHE A 115 6.91 -9.00 13.67
CA PHE A 115 6.98 -8.13 12.50
C PHE A 115 8.43 -7.68 12.27
N SER A 116 9.21 -8.47 11.51
CA SER A 116 10.60 -8.13 11.17
C SER A 116 10.67 -7.02 10.10
N GLY A 117 11.36 -5.93 10.40
CA GLY A 117 11.43 -4.72 9.54
C GLY A 117 12.21 -4.86 8.22
N ASP A 118 12.82 -6.03 7.95
CA ASP A 118 13.78 -6.26 6.85
C ASP A 118 13.15 -6.34 5.44
N TYR A 119 11.86 -6.04 5.27
CA TYR A 119 11.11 -6.46 4.08
C TYR A 119 11.25 -5.57 2.84
N LEU A 120 11.90 -4.40 2.92
CA LEU A 120 12.16 -3.53 1.76
C LEU A 120 13.37 -3.96 0.92
N ASP A 121 14.34 -4.69 1.50
CA ASP A 121 15.59 -5.13 0.85
C ASP A 121 15.42 -6.01 -0.41
N LYS A 122 14.20 -6.41 -0.78
CA LYS A 122 13.93 -7.47 -1.77
C LYS A 122 12.88 -7.12 -2.83
N VAL A 123 12.56 -5.83 -3.00
CA VAL A 123 11.73 -5.34 -4.12
C VAL A 123 12.61 -4.53 -5.08
N ASN A 124 12.80 -5.06 -6.30
CA ASN A 124 13.67 -4.56 -7.38
C ASN A 124 15.19 -4.53 -7.06
N LEU A 125 15.88 -5.65 -7.32
CA LEU A 125 17.34 -5.72 -7.40
C LEU A 125 17.85 -6.36 -8.72
N GLU A 126 17.12 -6.18 -9.83
CA GLU A 126 17.53 -6.65 -11.17
C GLU A 126 17.27 -5.60 -12.27
N GLN A 127 17.74 -4.35 -12.10
CA GLN A 127 18.10 -3.40 -13.18
C GLN A 127 18.60 -2.05 -12.62
N ALA A 128 19.85 -2.01 -12.16
CA ALA A 128 20.51 -0.78 -11.70
C ALA A 128 22.02 -0.78 -12.05
N HIS A 129 22.33 -0.59 -13.34
CA HIS A 129 23.68 -0.30 -13.82
C HIS A 129 23.64 1.00 -14.63
N GLY A 130 23.59 2.12 -13.91
CA GLY A 130 23.54 3.47 -14.46
C GLY A 130 24.16 4.48 -13.50
N THR A 131 25.44 4.77 -13.69
CA THR A 131 26.21 5.90 -13.12
C THR A 131 25.79 6.40 -11.73
N ASP A 132 26.37 5.80 -10.68
CA ASP A 132 26.26 6.29 -9.29
C ASP A 132 26.94 7.66 -9.10
N SER A 133 26.21 8.73 -9.38
CA SER A 133 26.48 10.06 -8.83
C SER A 133 25.58 10.33 -7.63
N ILE A 134 26.12 11.04 -6.62
CA ILE A 134 25.27 11.70 -5.63
C ILE A 134 24.42 12.73 -6.39
N PRO A 135 23.10 12.88 -6.12
CA PRO A 135 22.37 14.07 -6.55
C PRO A 135 23.15 15.31 -6.12
N HIS A 136 23.54 16.14 -7.09
CA HIS A 136 24.37 17.31 -6.86
C HIS A 136 23.51 18.35 -6.14
N ASP A 137 23.65 18.37 -4.82
CA ASP A 137 22.73 18.95 -3.83
C ASP A 137 21.30 18.42 -3.93
N PHE A 138 20.80 17.84 -2.82
CA PHE A 138 19.36 17.83 -2.57
C PHE A 138 18.95 19.28 -2.37
N GLY A 139 18.52 19.94 -3.44
CA GLY A 139 18.18 21.36 -3.43
C GLY A 139 17.18 21.65 -2.32
N LEU A 140 17.61 22.39 -1.29
CA LEU A 140 16.75 22.73 -0.16
C LEU A 140 15.50 23.44 -0.67
N ASP A 141 15.64 24.24 -1.73
CA ASP A 141 14.60 24.92 -2.50
C ASP A 141 13.43 24.02 -2.99
N GLN A 142 13.58 22.68 -3.01
CA GLN A 142 12.52 21.72 -3.37
C GLN A 142 11.93 20.95 -2.16
N LEU A 143 12.49 21.16 -0.97
CA LEU A 143 12.00 20.66 0.32
C LEU A 143 11.46 21.80 1.19
N LEU A 144 11.93 23.03 0.95
CA LEU A 144 11.37 24.27 1.43
C LEU A 144 10.02 24.52 0.77
N PHE A 145 8.95 24.22 1.51
CA PHE A 145 7.85 25.16 1.54
C PHE A 145 8.41 26.52 1.97
N VAL A 146 7.91 27.63 1.41
CA VAL A 146 8.27 28.98 1.89
C VAL A 146 7.67 29.19 3.27
N THR A 147 8.38 28.74 4.30
CA THR A 147 8.19 29.22 5.67
C THR A 147 8.56 30.70 5.67
N PRO A 148 7.67 31.62 6.12
CA PRO A 148 8.05 33.00 6.36
C PRO A 148 9.27 33.05 7.29
N ASP A 149 10.30 33.82 6.92
CA ASP A 149 11.51 33.95 7.73
C ASP A 149 11.17 34.44 9.14
N THR A 150 11.81 33.85 10.14
CA THR A 150 11.71 34.17 11.58
C THR A 150 10.29 34.09 12.19
N LEU A 151 9.94 32.90 12.70
CA LEU A 151 9.02 32.79 13.85
C LEU A 151 9.83 32.80 15.15
N PRO A 152 9.61 33.74 16.08
CA PRO A 152 10.28 33.73 17.38
C PRO A 152 9.69 32.63 18.28
N PHE A 153 10.54 31.70 18.74
CA PHE A 153 10.16 30.65 19.69
C PHE A 153 10.34 31.14 21.14
N ASP A 154 9.49 32.07 21.57
CA ASP A 154 9.33 32.38 23.00
C ASP A 154 8.20 31.52 23.59
N LEU A 155 8.59 30.49 24.36
CA LEU A 155 7.67 29.62 25.09
C LEU A 155 7.29 30.25 26.45
N GLU A 156 6.40 31.24 26.46
CA GLU A 156 5.72 31.57 27.71
C GLU A 156 4.82 30.39 28.14
N PRO A 157 4.91 29.94 29.41
CA PRO A 157 4.06 28.86 29.90
C PRO A 157 2.62 29.37 30.06
N ALA A 158 1.77 29.00 29.11
CA ALA A 158 0.37 29.42 29.09
C ALA A 158 -0.33 29.16 30.43
N ALA A 159 -0.85 30.24 31.04
CA ALA A 159 -1.63 30.18 32.26
C ALA A 159 -2.83 29.24 32.11
N PRO A 160 -3.31 28.59 33.19
CA PRO A 160 -4.36 27.57 33.10
C PRO A 160 -5.68 28.17 32.61
N VAL A 161 -5.93 28.04 31.30
CA VAL A 161 -7.19 28.43 30.66
C VAL A 161 -8.31 27.57 31.24
N SER A 162 -9.27 28.22 31.89
CA SER A 162 -10.43 27.54 32.45
C SER A 162 -11.27 26.90 31.35
N ALA A 163 -11.75 25.67 31.60
CA ALA A 163 -12.49 24.90 30.61
C ALA A 163 -13.70 25.71 30.08
N PRO A 164 -13.85 25.87 28.75
CA PRO A 164 -14.99 26.57 28.18
C PRO A 164 -16.27 25.78 28.49
N LYS A 165 -17.30 26.49 28.94
CA LYS A 165 -18.60 25.88 29.24
C LYS A 165 -19.23 25.38 27.95
N GLU A 166 -19.77 24.16 27.98
CA GLU A 166 -20.55 23.59 26.89
C GLU A 166 -21.78 24.47 26.60
N SER A 167 -21.74 25.20 25.49
CA SER A 167 -22.83 26.05 25.03
C SER A 167 -22.70 26.27 23.53
N GLU A 168 -23.75 25.90 22.78
CA GLU A 168 -24.01 26.34 21.41
C GLU A 168 -22.94 26.03 20.33
N LEU A 169 -22.51 24.77 20.25
CA LEU A 169 -22.47 24.15 18.91
C LEU A 169 -23.82 23.46 18.65
N GLY A 170 -24.43 23.78 17.51
CA GLY A 170 -25.68 23.16 17.07
C GLY A 170 -25.47 21.69 16.70
N VAL A 171 -25.62 20.79 17.68
CA VAL A 171 -25.58 19.35 17.45
C VAL A 171 -26.81 18.96 16.62
N ILE A 172 -26.64 18.83 15.30
CA ILE A 172 -27.57 18.12 14.44
C ILE A 172 -27.45 16.63 14.79
N SER A 173 -28.07 16.27 15.90
CA SER A 173 -28.21 14.88 16.35
C SER A 173 -29.22 14.20 15.44
N ALA A 174 -28.73 13.73 14.28
CA ALA A 174 -29.46 12.80 13.43
C ALA A 174 -29.69 11.53 14.26
N ALA A 175 -30.87 11.45 14.89
CA ALA A 175 -31.20 10.41 15.85
C ALA A 175 -31.03 9.03 15.20
N ILE A 176 -30.05 8.27 15.69
CA ILE A 176 -29.71 6.96 15.14
C ILE A 176 -30.95 6.06 15.27
N PRO A 177 -31.54 5.58 14.15
CA PRO A 177 -32.64 4.64 14.25
C PRO A 177 -32.10 3.33 14.81
N HIS A 178 -32.51 2.95 16.02
CA HIS A 178 -32.23 1.64 16.62
C HIS A 178 -33.07 0.52 15.97
N GLY A 179 -33.24 0.59 14.64
CA GLY A 179 -33.91 -0.41 13.82
C GLY A 179 -32.95 -1.54 13.43
N ASN A 180 -33.46 -2.77 13.44
CA ASN A 180 -32.69 -3.93 12.99
C ASN A 180 -32.54 -4.00 11.46
N SER A 181 -33.42 -3.33 10.70
CA SER A 181 -33.30 -3.15 9.25
C SER A 181 -32.30 -2.05 8.91
N ILE A 182 -31.63 -2.20 7.77
CA ILE A 182 -31.01 -1.07 7.07
C ILE A 182 -32.15 -0.21 6.53
N ASP A 183 -32.10 1.10 6.76
CA ASP A 183 -33.00 2.05 6.11
C ASP A 183 -32.51 2.25 4.67
N PHE A 184 -33.42 2.08 3.71
CA PHE A 184 -33.16 2.17 2.27
C PHE A 184 -34.22 3.04 1.57
N SER A 185 -34.84 3.94 2.34
CA SER A 185 -35.68 5.01 1.81
C SER A 185 -34.85 5.97 0.95
N LYS A 186 -35.51 6.66 0.01
CA LYS A 186 -34.89 7.64 -0.89
C LYS A 186 -34.07 8.67 -0.12
N ASP A 187 -34.63 9.22 0.95
CA ASP A 187 -33.98 10.23 1.80
C ASP A 187 -32.76 9.67 2.55
N ALA A 188 -32.82 8.43 3.05
CA ALA A 188 -31.69 7.77 3.69
C ALA A 188 -30.54 7.52 2.69
N ILE A 189 -30.86 7.11 1.46
CA ILE A 189 -29.86 6.95 0.39
C ILE A 189 -29.24 8.31 0.04
N VAL A 190 -30.03 9.37 -0.16
CA VAL A 190 -29.53 10.73 -0.43
C VAL A 190 -28.63 11.24 0.70
N ALA A 191 -28.99 11.00 1.96
CA ALA A 191 -28.16 11.33 3.12
C ALA A 191 -26.81 10.59 3.11
N GLN A 192 -26.80 9.30 2.75
CA GLN A 192 -25.56 8.53 2.61
C GLN A 192 -24.70 8.97 1.41
N VAL A 193 -25.32 9.41 0.31
CA VAL A 193 -24.59 10.04 -0.81
C VAL A 193 -23.95 11.36 -0.36
N SER A 194 -24.67 12.23 0.36
CA SER A 194 -24.12 13.48 0.92
C SER A 194 -22.95 13.22 1.89
N GLN A 195 -23.09 12.23 2.79
CA GLN A 195 -22.01 11.80 3.68
C GLN A 195 -20.78 11.28 2.90
N CYS A 196 -21.00 10.56 1.79
CA CYS A 196 -19.92 10.05 0.95
C CYS A 196 -19.20 11.19 0.21
N PHE A 197 -19.93 12.12 -0.41
CA PHE A 197 -19.32 13.25 -1.12
C PHE A 197 -18.58 14.23 -0.19
N SER A 198 -19.04 14.40 1.05
CA SER A 198 -18.39 15.25 2.04
C SER A 198 -17.21 14.62 2.78
N ALA A 199 -17.15 13.30 2.94
CA ALA A 199 -16.14 12.63 3.78
C ALA A 199 -15.32 11.50 3.13
N VAL A 200 -15.77 10.92 2.02
CA VAL A 200 -15.18 9.70 1.42
C VAL A 200 -14.66 9.93 -0.01
N TYR A 201 -15.37 10.74 -0.80
CA TYR A 201 -15.15 10.90 -2.25
C TYR A 201 -13.73 11.30 -2.65
N GLN A 202 -13.02 12.14 -1.88
CA GLN A 202 -11.63 12.48 -2.21
C GLN A 202 -10.65 11.30 -2.15
N ARG A 203 -10.95 10.26 -1.35
CA ARG A 203 -10.18 8.99 -1.33
C ARG A 203 -10.65 8.04 -2.42
N TYR A 204 -11.96 8.01 -2.66
CA TYR A 204 -12.62 7.08 -3.57
C TYR A 204 -13.61 7.82 -4.47
N PRO A 205 -13.14 8.50 -5.54
CA PRO A 205 -13.96 9.36 -6.38
C PRO A 205 -14.73 8.54 -7.43
N LEU A 206 -15.54 7.57 -6.98
CA LEU A 206 -16.01 6.42 -7.76
C LEU A 206 -17.44 6.56 -8.34
N TRP A 207 -18.16 7.64 -8.06
CA TRP A 207 -19.54 7.82 -8.53
C TRP A 207 -19.77 9.19 -9.16
N HIS A 208 -20.32 9.23 -10.37
CA HIS A 208 -20.76 10.48 -11.00
C HIS A 208 -22.09 10.92 -10.38
N LEU A 209 -22.14 12.10 -9.72
CA LEU A 209 -23.28 12.48 -8.88
C LEU A 209 -24.58 12.65 -9.67
N ASP A 210 -24.52 13.29 -10.84
CA ASP A 210 -25.70 13.50 -11.70
C ASP A 210 -26.34 12.16 -12.11
N THR A 211 -25.51 11.16 -12.44
CA THR A 211 -25.98 9.80 -12.78
C THR A 211 -26.56 9.09 -11.55
N LEU A 212 -25.87 9.20 -10.41
CA LEU A 212 -26.28 8.58 -9.15
C LEU A 212 -27.62 9.13 -8.64
N VAL A 213 -27.79 10.46 -8.61
CA VAL A 213 -29.05 11.13 -8.29
C VAL A 213 -30.12 10.75 -9.32
N GLY A 214 -29.79 10.74 -10.62
CA GLY A 214 -30.73 10.32 -11.67
C GLY A 214 -31.29 8.90 -11.49
N LYS A 215 -30.45 7.92 -11.08
CA LYS A 215 -30.92 6.55 -10.78
C LYS A 215 -31.68 6.46 -9.44
N ILE A 216 -31.38 7.33 -8.46
CA ILE A 216 -32.15 7.44 -7.19
C ILE A 216 -33.54 8.05 -7.43
N GLU A 217 -33.63 9.11 -8.23
CA GLU A 217 -34.91 9.77 -8.56
C GLU A 217 -35.87 8.84 -9.34
N ARG A 218 -35.34 7.87 -10.08
CA ARG A 218 -36.11 6.83 -10.78
C ARG A 218 -36.36 5.56 -9.95
N GLU A 219 -35.97 5.57 -8.67
CA GLU A 219 -36.13 4.45 -7.71
C GLU A 219 -35.54 3.10 -8.16
N GLU A 220 -34.53 3.13 -9.04
CA GLU A 220 -33.93 1.92 -9.63
C GLU A 220 -33.31 1.01 -8.57
N TYR A 221 -32.96 1.54 -7.40
CA TYR A 221 -32.37 0.81 -6.27
C TYR A 221 -33.34 -0.23 -5.63
N ALA A 222 -34.62 -0.22 -6.04
CA ALA A 222 -35.63 -1.18 -5.63
C ALA A 222 -35.84 -2.33 -6.65
N THR A 223 -35.30 -2.23 -7.87
CA THR A 223 -35.54 -3.18 -8.98
C THR A 223 -34.26 -3.70 -9.63
N ASP A 224 -33.21 -2.89 -9.67
CA ASP A 224 -31.87 -3.19 -10.14
C ASP A 224 -30.96 -3.59 -8.95
N ASN A 225 -30.62 -4.88 -8.86
CA ASN A 225 -29.76 -5.41 -7.79
C ASN A 225 -28.29 -4.96 -7.91
N GLU A 226 -27.82 -4.57 -9.11
CA GLU A 226 -26.48 -3.99 -9.29
C GLU A 226 -26.45 -2.55 -8.74
N PHE A 227 -27.48 -1.76 -9.03
CA PHE A 227 -27.58 -0.41 -8.46
C PHE A 227 -27.90 -0.44 -6.95
N ARG A 228 -28.71 -1.39 -6.48
CA ARG A 228 -28.87 -1.66 -5.04
C ARG A 228 -27.52 -1.97 -4.38
N SER A 229 -26.71 -2.83 -4.99
CA SER A 229 -25.34 -3.13 -4.53
C SER A 229 -24.44 -1.90 -4.57
N THR A 230 -24.59 -1.03 -5.57
CA THR A 230 -23.89 0.25 -5.66
C THR A 230 -24.24 1.17 -4.50
N CYS A 231 -25.54 1.35 -4.18
CA CYS A 231 -25.99 2.11 -3.02
C CYS A 231 -25.49 1.49 -1.70
N LEU A 232 -25.56 0.17 -1.55
CA LEU A 232 -25.01 -0.54 -0.38
C LEU A 232 -23.49 -0.35 -0.23
N SER A 233 -22.73 -0.28 -1.34
CA SER A 233 -21.29 0.00 -1.29
C SER A 233 -20.98 1.39 -0.72
N ILE A 234 -21.84 2.39 -0.98
CA ILE A 234 -21.71 3.75 -0.43
C ILE A 234 -21.94 3.74 1.10
N TYR A 235 -22.99 3.06 1.55
CA TYR A 235 -23.25 2.84 2.99
C TYR A 235 -22.05 2.13 3.65
N LEU A 236 -21.55 1.07 3.03
CA LEU A 236 -20.44 0.26 3.55
C LEU A 236 -19.13 1.07 3.66
N LEU A 237 -18.87 1.98 2.72
CA LEU A 237 -17.66 2.80 2.71
C LEU A 237 -17.74 3.99 3.68
N ASN A 238 -18.92 4.60 3.84
CA ASN A 238 -19.19 5.56 4.93
C ASN A 238 -18.95 4.89 6.29
N GLU A 239 -19.54 3.70 6.50
CA GLU A 239 -19.43 2.94 7.73
C GLU A 239 -17.99 2.48 8.02
N SER A 240 -17.29 1.96 7.02
CA SER A 240 -15.87 1.56 7.13
C SER A 240 -15.00 2.75 7.52
N SER A 241 -15.27 3.93 6.94
CA SER A 241 -14.54 5.15 7.29
C SER A 241 -14.89 5.70 8.67
N LEU A 242 -16.08 5.43 9.21
CA LEU A 242 -16.47 5.80 10.57
C LEU A 242 -15.81 4.86 11.58
N PHE A 243 -15.91 3.54 11.37
CA PHE A 243 -15.30 2.51 12.20
C PHE A 243 -13.77 2.69 12.29
N ARG A 244 -13.10 2.99 11.17
CA ARG A 244 -11.64 3.19 11.19
C ARG A 244 -11.21 4.46 11.93
N LYS A 245 -12.02 5.54 11.92
CA LYS A 245 -11.76 6.73 12.75
C LYS A 245 -11.98 6.43 14.24
N ASN A 246 -13.06 5.73 14.58
CA ASN A 246 -13.43 5.40 15.96
C ASN A 246 -13.87 3.92 16.07
N PRO A 247 -12.96 2.99 16.42
CA PRO A 247 -13.30 1.58 16.59
C PRO A 247 -14.34 1.32 17.69
N HIS A 248 -14.43 2.21 18.69
CA HIS A 248 -15.43 2.12 19.76
C HIS A 248 -16.86 2.42 19.29
N HIS A 249 -17.06 2.86 18.03
CA HIS A 249 -18.39 2.89 17.40
C HIS A 249 -19.01 1.47 17.27
N GLY A 250 -18.17 0.44 17.23
CA GLY A 250 -18.60 -0.96 17.11
C GLY A 250 -18.85 -1.40 15.67
N SER A 251 -18.71 -2.70 15.41
CA SER A 251 -18.73 -3.28 14.06
C SER A 251 -20.10 -3.83 13.62
N THR A 252 -21.13 -3.79 14.47
CA THR A 252 -22.44 -4.44 14.24
C THR A 252 -23.21 -3.90 13.04
N ARG A 253 -23.01 -2.63 12.67
CA ARG A 253 -23.62 -2.04 11.46
C ARG A 253 -22.76 -2.32 10.23
N LEU A 254 -21.43 -2.20 10.34
CA LEU A 254 -20.46 -2.58 9.31
C LEU A 254 -20.60 -4.04 8.83
N LEU A 255 -20.70 -4.99 9.77
CA LEU A 255 -20.84 -6.41 9.45
C LEU A 255 -22.17 -6.73 8.76
N ARG A 256 -23.29 -6.13 9.20
CA ARG A 256 -24.60 -6.27 8.52
C ARG A 256 -24.59 -5.69 7.10
N LEU A 257 -23.94 -4.54 6.89
CA LEU A 257 -23.79 -3.96 5.56
C LEU A 257 -22.91 -4.81 4.64
N THR A 258 -21.92 -5.52 5.20
CA THR A 258 -21.10 -6.49 4.46
C THR A 258 -21.97 -7.68 3.99
N GLU A 259 -22.69 -8.30 4.92
CA GLU A 259 -23.56 -9.46 4.66
C GLU A 259 -24.70 -9.16 3.68
N GLU A 260 -25.35 -8.01 3.81
CA GLU A 260 -26.38 -7.52 2.89
C GLU A 260 -25.82 -7.25 1.48
N LEU A 261 -24.59 -6.72 1.37
CA LEU A 261 -23.94 -6.45 0.08
C LEU A 261 -23.47 -7.75 -0.61
N GLU A 262 -22.86 -8.66 0.13
CA GLU A 262 -22.49 -10.00 -0.35
C GLU A 262 -23.73 -10.76 -0.85
N THR A 263 -24.84 -10.68 -0.09
CA THR A 263 -26.12 -11.31 -0.45
C THR A 263 -26.77 -10.64 -1.66
N THR A 264 -26.85 -9.31 -1.71
CA THR A 264 -27.52 -8.59 -2.80
C THR A 264 -26.80 -8.82 -4.14
N ARG A 265 -25.48 -8.72 -4.18
CA ARG A 265 -24.72 -8.89 -5.43
C ARG A 265 -24.76 -10.32 -5.97
N ALA A 266 -24.89 -11.31 -5.09
CA ALA A 266 -24.99 -12.73 -5.47
C ALA A 266 -26.34 -13.08 -6.10
N HIS A 267 -27.42 -12.36 -5.75
CA HIS A 267 -28.78 -12.59 -6.25
C HIS A 267 -29.16 -11.61 -7.39
N SER A 268 -28.22 -11.23 -8.25
CA SER A 268 -28.53 -10.35 -9.39
C SER A 268 -29.53 -11.03 -10.36
N ASN A 269 -30.53 -10.28 -10.81
CA ASN A 269 -31.77 -10.83 -11.41
C ASN A 269 -31.62 -11.45 -12.80
N SER A 270 -30.43 -11.42 -13.41
CA SER A 270 -30.21 -11.79 -14.83
C SER A 270 -29.04 -12.75 -15.06
N ASN A 271 -27.89 -12.52 -14.44
CA ASN A 271 -26.66 -13.34 -14.48
C ASN A 271 -25.85 -13.10 -13.19
N HIS A 272 -24.88 -13.97 -12.88
CA HIS A 272 -23.95 -13.72 -11.77
C HIS A 272 -22.97 -12.59 -12.15
N PHE A 273 -22.61 -11.72 -11.20
CA PHE A 273 -21.82 -10.51 -11.46
C PHE A 273 -20.43 -10.76 -12.09
N ALA A 274 -19.90 -11.97 -11.98
CA ALA A 274 -18.62 -12.36 -12.59
C ALA A 274 -18.75 -12.88 -14.04
N ASP A 275 -19.97 -13.18 -14.52
CA ASP A 275 -20.21 -13.64 -15.90
C ASP A 275 -20.27 -12.47 -16.88
N CYS A 276 -20.72 -11.30 -16.41
CA CYS A 276 -20.81 -10.05 -17.16
C CYS A 276 -20.34 -8.89 -16.24
N PRO A 277 -19.03 -8.75 -15.98
CA PRO A 277 -18.51 -7.82 -14.99
C PRO A 277 -18.58 -6.36 -15.46
N SER A 278 -19.09 -5.51 -14.58
CA SER A 278 -19.25 -4.06 -14.76
C SER A 278 -18.28 -3.27 -13.89
N THR A 279 -18.15 -1.97 -14.13
CA THR A 279 -17.46 -1.03 -13.22
C THR A 279 -18.08 -1.05 -11.81
N ALA A 280 -19.40 -1.21 -11.69
CA ALA A 280 -20.10 -1.35 -10.41
C ALA A 280 -19.68 -2.63 -9.65
N SER A 281 -19.51 -3.76 -10.32
CA SER A 281 -19.04 -5.01 -9.70
C SER A 281 -17.61 -4.88 -9.12
N VAL A 282 -16.76 -4.07 -9.76
CA VAL A 282 -15.42 -3.72 -9.27
C VAL A 282 -15.52 -2.83 -8.02
N ILE A 283 -16.37 -1.79 -8.02
CA ILE A 283 -16.60 -0.90 -6.86
C ILE A 283 -17.09 -1.70 -5.64
N VAL A 284 -18.06 -2.60 -5.84
CA VAL A 284 -18.60 -3.47 -4.79
C VAL A 284 -17.49 -4.34 -4.18
N SER A 285 -16.64 -4.93 -5.02
CA SER A 285 -15.53 -5.78 -4.57
C SER A 285 -14.44 -4.99 -3.84
N LEU A 286 -14.16 -3.75 -4.28
CA LEU A 286 -13.29 -2.81 -3.56
C LEU A 286 -13.87 -2.39 -2.19
N ALA A 287 -15.18 -2.17 -2.10
CA ALA A 287 -15.86 -1.85 -0.85
C ALA A 287 -15.76 -3.01 0.17
N LEU A 288 -15.92 -4.25 -0.29
CA LEU A 288 -15.71 -5.45 0.53
C LEU A 288 -14.24 -5.62 0.98
N PHE A 289 -13.26 -5.33 0.11
CA PHE A 289 -11.85 -5.25 0.52
C PHE A 289 -11.64 -4.23 1.64
N ILE A 290 -12.23 -3.03 1.55
CA ILE A 290 -12.08 -1.97 2.56
C ILE A 290 -12.74 -2.39 3.89
N ALA A 291 -13.98 -2.89 3.87
CA ALA A 291 -14.68 -3.36 5.06
C ALA A 291 -13.94 -4.49 5.81
N HIS A 292 -13.36 -5.43 5.07
CA HIS A 292 -12.54 -6.50 5.66
C HIS A 292 -11.13 -6.06 6.06
N SER A 293 -10.59 -5.00 5.45
CA SER A 293 -9.31 -4.41 5.86
C SER A 293 -9.41 -3.66 7.18
N VAL A 294 -10.50 -2.92 7.40
CA VAL A 294 -10.71 -2.17 8.66
C VAL A 294 -11.21 -3.05 9.81
N THR A 295 -11.58 -4.31 9.55
CA THR A 295 -11.97 -5.32 10.56
C THR A 295 -10.90 -6.41 10.73
N ASP A 296 -9.67 -6.13 10.31
CA ASP A 296 -8.46 -6.97 10.42
C ASP A 296 -8.57 -8.39 9.80
N ARG A 297 -9.59 -8.60 8.96
CA ARG A 297 -9.79 -9.85 8.20
C ARG A 297 -8.94 -9.88 6.93
N HIS A 298 -7.66 -9.51 7.03
CA HIS A 298 -6.80 -9.21 5.87
C HIS A 298 -6.75 -10.34 4.81
N ASN A 299 -6.79 -11.62 5.19
CA ASN A 299 -6.85 -12.71 4.21
C ASN A 299 -8.11 -12.66 3.32
N LEU A 300 -9.27 -12.28 3.89
CA LEU A 300 -10.53 -12.11 3.17
C LEU A 300 -10.58 -10.77 2.42
N ALA A 301 -9.99 -9.71 2.99
CA ALA A 301 -9.78 -8.47 2.26
C ALA A 301 -8.98 -8.71 0.98
N PHE A 302 -7.79 -9.33 1.06
CA PHE A 302 -6.98 -9.61 -0.13
C PHE A 302 -7.64 -10.59 -1.10
N TYR A 303 -8.59 -11.45 -0.67
CA TYR A 303 -9.46 -12.16 -1.62
C TYR A 303 -10.26 -11.16 -2.46
N TYR A 304 -10.97 -10.23 -1.81
CA TYR A 304 -11.77 -9.21 -2.50
C TYR A 304 -10.95 -8.22 -3.34
N LEU A 305 -9.70 -7.92 -2.98
CA LEU A 305 -8.80 -7.16 -3.84
C LEU A 305 -8.35 -7.94 -5.08
N ASN A 306 -8.17 -9.27 -4.97
CA ASN A 306 -7.91 -10.12 -6.14
C ASN A 306 -9.17 -10.26 -7.01
N GLU A 307 -10.36 -10.27 -6.41
CA GLU A 307 -11.64 -10.25 -7.12
C GLU A 307 -11.83 -8.94 -7.89
N ALA A 308 -11.70 -7.77 -7.25
CA ALA A 308 -11.83 -6.45 -7.89
C ALA A 308 -10.87 -6.28 -9.08
N VAL A 309 -9.60 -6.64 -8.92
CA VAL A 309 -8.58 -6.59 -9.99
C VAL A 309 -8.85 -7.65 -11.08
N GLY A 310 -9.49 -8.76 -10.73
CA GLY A 310 -9.92 -9.79 -11.69
C GLY A 310 -11.10 -9.33 -12.54
N LEU A 311 -12.13 -8.75 -11.92
CA LEU A 311 -13.31 -8.20 -12.57
C LEU A 311 -12.94 -7.03 -13.50
N LEU A 312 -12.08 -6.10 -13.06
CA LEU A 312 -11.70 -4.94 -13.87
C LEU A 312 -11.02 -5.35 -15.19
N ARG A 313 -10.21 -6.41 -15.17
CA ARG A 313 -9.57 -7.00 -16.38
C ARG A 313 -10.53 -7.68 -17.36
N LEU A 314 -11.79 -7.87 -16.97
CA LEU A 314 -12.83 -8.52 -17.75
C LEU A 314 -13.92 -7.54 -18.22
N VAL A 315 -13.85 -6.27 -17.81
CA VAL A 315 -14.71 -5.19 -18.33
C VAL A 315 -14.31 -4.90 -19.78
N ASP A 316 -15.27 -4.91 -20.70
CA ASP A 316 -15.05 -4.56 -22.11
C ASP A 316 -14.93 -3.03 -22.26
N ILE A 317 -13.69 -2.55 -22.34
CA ILE A 317 -13.33 -1.13 -22.47
C ILE A 317 -13.91 -0.50 -23.75
N ASP A 318 -14.04 -1.27 -24.83
CA ASP A 318 -14.53 -0.76 -26.12
C ASP A 318 -16.05 -0.52 -26.10
N ALA A 319 -16.79 -1.25 -25.26
CA ALA A 319 -18.22 -1.09 -25.05
C ALA A 319 -18.61 0.10 -24.14
N LEU A 320 -17.71 0.57 -23.28
CA LEU A 320 -18.00 1.62 -22.27
C LEU A 320 -18.32 2.99 -22.88
N ASP A 321 -19.15 3.79 -22.20
CA ASP A 321 -19.34 5.21 -22.53
C ASP A 321 -18.16 6.11 -22.06
N SER A 322 -18.22 7.43 -22.27
CA SER A 322 -17.14 8.35 -21.87
C SER A 322 -17.01 8.55 -20.35
N LEU A 323 -18.11 8.49 -19.59
CA LEU A 323 -18.11 8.57 -18.13
C LEU A 323 -17.60 7.26 -17.52
N GLU A 324 -18.00 6.13 -18.10
CA GLU A 324 -17.56 4.79 -17.71
C GLU A 324 -16.10 4.55 -18.04
N ARG A 325 -15.57 5.04 -19.18
CA ARG A 325 -14.13 5.01 -19.47
C ARG A 325 -13.35 5.81 -18.43
N ALA A 326 -13.82 7.01 -18.06
CA ALA A 326 -13.20 7.78 -16.99
C ALA A 326 -13.30 7.07 -15.62
N LEU A 327 -14.41 6.38 -15.32
CA LEU A 327 -14.54 5.53 -14.13
C LEU A 327 -13.55 4.35 -14.15
N TYR A 328 -13.41 3.66 -15.28
CA TYR A 328 -12.45 2.57 -15.47
C TYR A 328 -11.02 3.05 -15.17
N ARG A 329 -10.62 4.21 -15.69
CA ARG A 329 -9.30 4.83 -15.42
C ARG A 329 -9.11 5.20 -13.94
N ARG A 330 -10.16 5.69 -13.27
CA ARG A 330 -10.16 5.90 -11.82
C ARG A 330 -10.01 4.59 -11.04
N LEU A 331 -10.68 3.52 -11.46
CA LEU A 331 -10.61 2.21 -10.82
C LEU A 331 -9.20 1.59 -10.96
N GLU A 332 -8.54 1.71 -12.12
CA GLU A 332 -7.14 1.31 -12.29
C GLU A 332 -6.22 2.05 -11.30
N ALA A 333 -6.34 3.38 -11.22
CA ALA A 333 -5.56 4.21 -10.30
C ALA A 333 -5.82 3.89 -8.82
N VAL A 334 -7.10 3.79 -8.42
CA VAL A 334 -7.50 3.49 -7.04
C VAL A 334 -7.03 2.08 -6.64
N LEU A 335 -7.18 1.06 -7.48
CA LEU A 335 -6.72 -0.30 -7.16
C LEU A 335 -5.18 -0.37 -7.10
N PHE A 336 -4.46 0.36 -7.97
CA PHE A 336 -2.98 0.43 -7.92
C PHE A 336 -2.48 1.08 -6.62
N VAL A 337 -3.06 2.22 -6.22
CA VAL A 337 -2.74 2.87 -4.94
C VAL A 337 -3.11 1.96 -3.77
N THR A 338 -4.29 1.32 -3.83
CA THR A 338 -4.78 0.39 -2.78
C THR A 338 -3.86 -0.81 -2.58
N GLU A 339 -3.41 -1.48 -3.66
CA GLU A 339 -2.43 -2.56 -3.54
C GLU A 339 -1.10 -2.03 -2.96
N SER A 340 -0.61 -0.91 -3.51
CA SER A 340 0.71 -0.36 -3.15
C SER A 340 0.79 0.11 -1.70
N ALA A 341 -0.29 0.64 -1.15
CA ALA A 341 -0.39 1.03 0.26
C ALA A 341 -0.61 -0.17 1.20
N SER A 342 -1.40 -1.16 0.78
CA SER A 342 -1.88 -2.22 1.68
C SER A 342 -0.94 -3.44 1.71
N MET A 343 -0.30 -3.78 0.59
CA MET A 343 0.55 -4.97 0.48
C MET A 343 1.78 -4.95 1.40
N PRO A 344 2.48 -3.80 1.63
CA PRO A 344 3.62 -3.75 2.55
C PRO A 344 3.23 -3.86 4.03
N VAL A 345 2.00 -3.50 4.40
CA VAL A 345 1.56 -3.40 5.81
C VAL A 345 0.79 -4.64 6.26
N TYR A 346 -0.12 -5.14 5.43
CA TYR A 346 -1.02 -6.25 5.76
C TYR A 346 -0.88 -7.46 4.82
N GLY A 347 -0.13 -7.30 3.72
CA GLY A 347 -0.01 -8.29 2.66
C GLY A 347 1.03 -9.36 2.94
N LYS A 348 0.95 -10.44 2.16
CA LYS A 348 2.02 -11.44 2.06
C LYS A 348 2.91 -11.07 0.87
N PRO A 349 4.25 -11.14 0.99
CA PRO A 349 5.16 -10.73 -0.07
C PRO A 349 4.93 -11.55 -1.35
N ARG A 350 4.79 -10.83 -2.46
CA ARG A 350 4.54 -11.39 -3.80
C ARG A 350 5.65 -10.93 -4.76
N LYS A 351 6.02 -11.79 -5.71
CA LYS A 351 6.99 -11.45 -6.77
C LYS A 351 6.41 -10.54 -7.86
N ASN A 352 5.10 -10.59 -8.03
CA ASN A 352 4.37 -9.85 -9.06
C ASN A 352 3.26 -9.05 -8.36
N ARG A 353 3.06 -7.80 -8.77
CA ARG A 353 1.87 -7.01 -8.40
C ARG A 353 0.60 -7.68 -8.94
N MET A 354 -0.51 -7.50 -8.25
CA MET A 354 -1.84 -7.94 -8.68
C MET A 354 -2.34 -7.08 -9.83
N ILE A 355 -2.22 -5.75 -9.74
CA ILE A 355 -2.54 -4.79 -10.81
C ILE A 355 -1.25 -4.07 -11.32
N PRO A 356 -1.08 -3.85 -12.63
CA PRO A 356 0.01 -3.02 -13.15
C PRO A 356 -0.16 -1.54 -12.73
N CYS A 357 0.89 -0.74 -12.93
CA CYS A 357 0.76 0.71 -12.91
C CYS A 357 -0.11 1.17 -14.10
N PRO A 358 -1.04 2.14 -13.94
CA PRO A 358 -1.84 2.65 -15.05
C PRO A 358 -0.97 3.20 -16.19
N GLU A 359 -1.28 2.81 -17.43
CA GLU A 359 -0.56 3.29 -18.61
C GLU A 359 -0.71 4.79 -18.83
N ASN A 360 0.24 5.41 -19.55
CA ASN A 360 0.18 6.80 -20.00
C ASN A 360 -0.03 7.82 -18.87
N LEU A 361 0.78 7.75 -17.80
CA LEU A 361 0.68 8.62 -16.61
C LEU A 361 0.55 10.13 -16.90
N GLY A 362 1.22 10.64 -17.95
CA GLY A 362 1.12 12.05 -18.36
C GLY A 362 -0.25 12.49 -18.91
N ALA A 363 -1.10 11.54 -19.32
CA ALA A 363 -2.49 11.76 -19.73
C ALA A 363 -3.51 11.16 -18.74
N LEU A 364 -3.05 10.43 -17.71
CA LEU A 364 -3.92 9.73 -16.77
C LEU A 364 -4.88 10.70 -16.06
N GLU A 365 -4.37 11.84 -15.56
CA GLU A 365 -5.17 12.86 -14.88
C GLU A 365 -6.36 13.34 -15.76
N SER A 366 -6.09 13.77 -16.99
CA SER A 366 -7.13 14.22 -17.91
C SER A 366 -8.09 13.10 -18.31
N SER A 367 -7.61 11.85 -18.42
CA SER A 367 -8.46 10.68 -18.69
C SER A 367 -9.40 10.29 -17.55
N MET A 368 -9.21 10.84 -16.34
CA MET A 368 -10.05 10.56 -15.18
C MET A 368 -11.11 11.63 -14.90
N ARG A 369 -10.95 12.89 -15.36
CA ARG A 369 -11.87 13.99 -15.02
C ARG A 369 -13.29 13.77 -15.59
N TRP A 370 -14.33 13.96 -14.77
CA TRP A 370 -15.72 14.02 -15.24
C TRP A 370 -16.20 15.47 -15.37
N TYR A 371 -15.93 16.28 -14.37
CA TYR A 371 -16.47 17.63 -14.26
C TYR A 371 -15.49 18.69 -14.75
N THR A 372 -16.03 19.73 -15.41
CA THR A 372 -15.28 20.96 -15.66
C THR A 372 -15.31 21.85 -14.41
N GLU A 373 -14.38 22.80 -14.29
CA GLU A 373 -14.37 23.77 -13.18
C GLU A 373 -15.66 24.62 -13.10
N GLN A 374 -16.34 24.78 -14.24
CA GLN A 374 -17.59 25.53 -14.39
C GLN A 374 -18.83 24.61 -14.41
N HIS A 375 -18.70 23.33 -14.04
CA HIS A 375 -19.81 22.38 -14.04
C HIS A 375 -20.99 22.88 -13.21
N ARG A 376 -22.19 22.74 -13.77
CA ARG A 376 -23.45 22.96 -13.07
C ARG A 376 -24.22 21.64 -13.09
N PRO A 377 -24.77 21.19 -11.95
CA PRO A 377 -25.59 19.99 -11.90
C PRO A 377 -26.70 20.03 -12.95
N THR A 378 -26.89 18.91 -13.65
CA THR A 378 -27.90 18.74 -14.70
C THR A 378 -29.31 18.51 -14.13
N CYS A 379 -29.39 18.13 -12.86
CA CYS A 379 -30.63 17.98 -12.10
C CYS A 379 -30.62 18.89 -10.87
N THR A 380 -31.81 19.24 -10.37
CA THR A 380 -31.96 19.92 -9.08
C THR A 380 -31.41 19.02 -7.98
N LEU A 381 -30.27 19.37 -7.39
CA LEU A 381 -29.69 18.61 -6.29
C LEU A 381 -30.57 18.73 -5.04
N PRO A 382 -30.75 17.64 -4.26
CA PRO A 382 -31.28 17.71 -2.90
C PRO A 382 -30.51 18.72 -2.04
N ALA A 383 -31.17 19.34 -1.06
CA ALA A 383 -30.55 20.40 -0.23
C ALA A 383 -29.32 19.93 0.58
N ALA A 384 -29.16 18.63 0.83
CA ALA A 384 -27.94 18.07 1.44
C ALA A 384 -26.74 17.99 0.47
N LEU A 385 -26.91 18.36 -0.80
CA LEU A 385 -25.92 18.28 -1.89
C LEU A 385 -25.75 19.61 -2.64
N SER A 386 -26.62 20.61 -2.43
CA SER A 386 -26.60 21.89 -3.16
C SER A 386 -25.30 22.67 -3.01
N ASP A 387 -24.66 22.56 -1.86
CA ASP A 387 -23.53 23.41 -1.45
C ASP A 387 -22.18 22.83 -1.93
N ILE A 388 -22.22 21.71 -2.67
CA ILE A 388 -21.02 20.98 -3.11
C ILE A 388 -20.56 21.51 -4.47
N HIS A 389 -19.42 22.21 -4.49
CA HIS A 389 -18.74 22.65 -5.71
C HIS A 389 -18.06 21.47 -6.44
N LEU A 390 -18.87 20.65 -7.13
CA LEU A 390 -18.47 19.38 -7.77
C LEU A 390 -17.21 19.47 -8.63
N GLY A 391 -17.10 20.48 -9.51
CA GLY A 391 -15.92 20.65 -10.37
C GLY A 391 -14.61 20.82 -9.58
N SER A 392 -14.64 21.59 -8.49
CA SER A 392 -13.48 21.77 -7.60
C SER A 392 -13.18 20.52 -6.79
N LEU A 393 -14.22 19.88 -6.23
CA LEU A 393 -14.09 18.64 -5.47
C LEU A 393 -13.50 17.49 -6.30
N ASP A 394 -13.98 17.32 -7.53
CA ASP A 394 -13.57 16.26 -8.45
C ASP A 394 -12.16 16.48 -9.00
N ASN A 395 -11.84 17.71 -9.44
CA ASN A 395 -10.48 18.06 -9.84
C ASN A 395 -9.48 17.82 -8.68
N LYS A 396 -9.83 18.22 -7.45
CA LYS A 396 -8.95 17.95 -6.29
C LYS A 396 -8.79 16.45 -6.01
N ALA A 397 -9.88 15.68 -6.09
CA ALA A 397 -9.81 14.22 -5.89
C ALA A 397 -8.97 13.52 -6.97
N VAL A 398 -9.19 13.86 -8.24
CA VAL A 398 -8.46 13.31 -9.41
C VAL A 398 -6.97 13.65 -9.34
N ASN A 399 -6.61 14.90 -9.01
CA ASN A 399 -5.22 15.32 -8.95
C ASN A 399 -4.47 14.67 -7.77
N LEU A 400 -5.11 14.52 -6.60
CA LEU A 400 -4.49 13.84 -5.45
C LEU A 400 -4.38 12.31 -5.66
N LEU A 401 -5.34 11.70 -6.36
CA LEU A 401 -5.25 10.30 -6.80
C LEU A 401 -4.09 10.11 -7.79
N HIS A 402 -3.93 11.02 -8.77
CA HIS A 402 -2.81 11.00 -9.72
C HIS A 402 -1.45 11.17 -9.01
N ALA A 403 -1.35 12.08 -8.04
CA ALA A 403 -0.16 12.25 -7.23
C ALA A 403 0.22 10.97 -6.45
N LEU A 404 -0.75 10.25 -5.86
CA LEU A 404 -0.49 8.96 -5.22
C LEU A 404 -0.06 7.87 -6.21
N VAL A 405 -0.63 7.82 -7.42
CA VAL A 405 -0.15 6.91 -8.48
C VAL A 405 1.31 7.21 -8.82
N CYS A 406 1.67 8.50 -8.98
CA CYS A 406 3.05 8.91 -9.25
C CYS A 406 4.01 8.50 -8.11
N LEU A 407 3.64 8.77 -6.85
CA LEU A 407 4.41 8.38 -5.67
C LEU A 407 4.62 6.86 -5.58
N TYR A 408 3.56 6.05 -5.67
CA TYR A 408 3.66 4.59 -5.59
C TYR A 408 4.28 3.92 -6.83
N ASN A 409 4.48 4.66 -7.92
CA ASN A 409 5.27 4.25 -9.08
C ASN A 409 6.75 4.69 -8.99
N ALA A 410 7.07 5.70 -8.18
CA ALA A 410 8.41 6.29 -8.15
C ALA A 410 9.48 5.34 -7.59
N THR A 411 10.60 5.26 -8.30
CA THR A 411 11.73 4.39 -7.99
C THR A 411 12.85 5.15 -7.28
N THR A 412 13.04 6.42 -7.61
CA THR A 412 14.10 7.29 -7.08
C THR A 412 13.56 8.42 -6.20
N ALA A 413 14.41 9.02 -5.37
CA ALA A 413 14.05 10.20 -4.57
C ALA A 413 13.79 11.46 -5.43
N ASP A 414 14.40 11.55 -6.60
CA ASP A 414 14.22 12.64 -7.58
C ASP A 414 12.85 12.55 -8.29
N GLU A 415 12.38 11.35 -8.60
CA GLU A 415 11.00 11.14 -9.07
C GLU A 415 9.97 11.53 -7.99
N ILE A 416 10.23 11.18 -6.72
CA ILE A 416 9.36 11.53 -5.59
C ILE A 416 9.36 13.05 -5.32
N SER A 417 10.51 13.73 -5.40
CA SER A 417 10.58 15.18 -5.16
C SER A 417 9.80 15.97 -6.22
N LYS A 418 9.80 15.49 -7.47
CA LYS A 418 9.09 16.08 -8.61
C LYS A 418 7.57 15.87 -8.62
N VAL A 419 7.01 15.04 -7.75
CA VAL A 419 5.54 14.93 -7.65
C VAL A 419 4.99 16.22 -7.06
N SER A 420 4.32 17.01 -7.90
CA SER A 420 3.56 18.18 -7.47
C SER A 420 2.34 17.75 -6.65
N VAL A 421 2.28 18.19 -5.40
CA VAL A 421 1.14 17.96 -4.51
C VAL A 421 0.31 19.25 -4.47
N PRO A 422 -0.95 19.26 -4.96
CA PRO A 422 -1.86 20.39 -4.81
C PRO A 422 -2.45 20.42 -3.38
N SER A 423 -1.56 20.59 -2.40
CA SER A 423 -1.92 20.78 -1.00
C SER A 423 -2.25 22.25 -0.73
N PRO A 424 -3.15 22.57 0.23
CA PRO A 424 -3.14 23.90 0.83
C PRO A 424 -1.73 24.22 1.36
N ALA A 425 -1.35 25.49 1.31
CA ALA A 425 -0.05 25.90 1.86
C ALA A 425 -0.02 25.62 3.37
N VAL A 426 1.15 25.26 3.93
CA VAL A 426 1.30 25.05 5.38
C VAL A 426 0.82 26.27 6.18
N SER A 427 0.93 27.48 5.61
CA SER A 427 0.35 28.73 6.13
C SER A 427 -1.18 28.68 6.26
N GLU A 428 -1.93 28.18 5.26
CA GLU A 428 -3.39 28.05 5.33
C GLU A 428 -3.82 27.05 6.42
N ILE A 429 -3.01 26.00 6.66
CA ILE A 429 -3.22 25.03 7.74
C ILE A 429 -3.05 25.70 9.11
N ILE A 430 -2.03 26.56 9.25
CA ILE A 430 -1.76 27.34 10.47
C ILE A 430 -2.85 28.39 10.72
N GLU A 431 -3.31 29.08 9.68
CA GLU A 431 -4.33 30.14 9.79
C GLU A 431 -5.73 29.61 10.12
N GLN A 432 -6.10 28.42 9.61
CA GLN A 432 -7.46 27.87 9.78
C GLN A 432 -7.61 26.93 11.00
N GLY A 433 -6.49 26.45 11.58
CA GLY A 433 -6.44 25.73 12.87
C GLY A 433 -7.01 24.31 12.90
N VAL A 434 -8.00 23.99 12.06
CA VAL A 434 -8.55 22.63 11.90
C VAL A 434 -8.75 22.34 10.42
N LEU A 435 -8.15 21.24 9.95
CA LEU A 435 -8.33 20.80 8.58
C LEU A 435 -9.76 20.31 8.30
N GLY A 436 -10.30 20.74 7.16
CA GLY A 436 -11.56 20.22 6.61
C GLY A 436 -11.39 18.82 6.02
N SER A 437 -12.49 18.06 5.91
CA SER A 437 -12.46 16.73 5.25
C SER A 437 -11.89 16.77 3.83
N THR A 438 -12.00 17.93 3.16
CA THR A 438 -11.45 18.30 1.85
C THR A 438 -9.91 18.39 1.78
N SER A 439 -9.21 18.00 2.84
CA SER A 439 -7.75 18.02 2.95
C SER A 439 -7.14 16.73 3.53
N LEU A 440 -7.96 15.81 4.06
CA LEU A 440 -7.50 14.51 4.56
C LEU A 440 -6.69 13.76 3.50
N GLN A 441 -7.12 13.83 2.24
CA GLN A 441 -6.40 13.21 1.13
C GLN A 441 -5.09 13.95 0.80
N ALA A 442 -5.03 15.27 0.95
CA ALA A 442 -3.80 16.04 0.72
C ALA A 442 -2.74 15.71 1.77
N ALA A 443 -3.16 15.60 3.05
CA ALA A 443 -2.33 15.08 4.12
C ALA A 443 -1.85 13.65 3.84
N ASP A 444 -2.68 12.77 3.25
CA ASP A 444 -2.23 11.44 2.84
C ASP A 444 -1.15 11.47 1.75
N VAL A 445 -1.28 12.34 0.74
CA VAL A 445 -0.27 12.49 -0.32
C VAL A 445 1.05 12.99 0.25
N ASP A 446 1.04 14.07 1.04
CA ASP A 446 2.27 14.64 1.59
C ASP A 446 2.92 13.73 2.64
N ILE A 447 2.16 13.12 3.55
CA ILE A 447 2.71 12.15 4.51
C ILE A 447 3.30 10.94 3.77
N THR A 448 2.69 10.49 2.67
CA THR A 448 3.26 9.44 1.80
C THR A 448 4.55 9.91 1.13
N ARG A 449 4.61 11.14 0.62
CA ARG A 449 5.81 11.74 -0.02
C ARG A 449 6.98 11.81 0.97
N GLN A 450 6.77 12.37 2.16
CA GLN A 450 7.84 12.49 3.17
C GLN A 450 8.31 11.12 3.67
N TRP A 451 7.38 10.18 3.90
CA TRP A 451 7.69 8.80 4.28
C TRP A 451 8.55 8.09 3.21
N GLN A 452 8.15 8.15 1.94
CA GLN A 452 8.90 7.53 0.84
C GLN A 452 10.28 8.18 0.62
N LEU A 453 10.39 9.52 0.69
CA LEU A 453 11.69 10.22 0.60
C LEU A 453 12.65 9.75 1.69
N CYS A 454 12.20 9.68 2.94
CA CYS A 454 13.02 9.23 4.06
C CYS A 454 13.47 7.78 3.90
N LEU A 455 12.58 6.88 3.47
CA LEU A 455 12.93 5.48 3.17
C LEU A 455 13.99 5.40 2.05
N ARG A 456 13.79 6.06 0.91
CA ARG A 456 14.78 6.05 -0.19
C ARG A 456 16.14 6.57 0.25
N TRP A 457 16.18 7.59 1.11
CA TRP A 457 17.43 8.12 1.64
C TRP A 457 18.13 7.13 2.58
N ARG A 458 17.37 6.43 3.44
CA ARG A 458 17.89 5.33 4.27
C ARG A 458 18.47 4.20 3.43
N ASP A 459 17.79 3.81 2.35
CA ASP A 459 18.23 2.74 1.45
C ASP A 459 19.58 3.11 0.80
N VAL A 460 19.68 4.34 0.25
CA VAL A 460 20.92 4.87 -0.37
C VAL A 460 22.07 4.98 0.64
N LEU A 461 21.81 5.41 1.88
CA LEU A 461 22.83 5.45 2.93
C LEU A 461 23.24 4.06 3.41
N SER A 462 22.32 3.09 3.38
CA SER A 462 22.61 1.70 3.75
C SER A 462 23.48 0.99 2.71
N ALA A 463 23.28 1.28 1.41
CA ALA A 463 24.13 0.77 0.33
C ALA A 463 25.58 1.27 0.42
N ARG A 464 25.80 2.48 0.97
CA ARG A 464 27.13 3.13 1.08
C ARG A 464 28.04 2.59 2.19
N LYS A 465 27.64 1.55 2.93
CA LYS A 465 28.39 1.02 4.10
C LYS A 465 29.79 0.44 3.79
N SER A 466 30.21 0.40 2.53
CA SER A 466 31.50 -0.15 2.06
C SER A 466 32.61 0.87 1.78
N THR A 467 32.33 2.18 1.67
CA THR A 467 33.34 3.19 1.32
C THR A 467 33.26 4.47 2.18
N SER A 468 34.34 4.74 2.92
CA SER A 468 34.63 5.97 3.67
C SER A 468 33.52 6.51 4.60
N ARG A 469 33.57 6.12 5.88
CA ARG A 469 33.04 6.95 6.99
C ARG A 469 33.82 8.27 7.07
N SER A 470 33.34 9.37 6.45
CA SER A 470 33.52 10.78 6.91
C SER A 470 33.15 11.82 5.84
N GLN A 471 31.95 11.74 5.26
CA GLN A 471 31.34 12.91 4.61
C GLN A 471 30.06 13.27 5.37
N SER A 472 30.15 14.31 6.20
CA SER A 472 28.98 14.97 6.78
C SER A 472 28.22 15.65 5.65
N THR A 473 27.06 15.12 5.26
CA THR A 473 26.15 15.77 4.32
C THR A 473 25.61 17.07 4.97
N PRO A 474 25.97 18.26 4.47
CA PRO A 474 25.48 19.51 5.04
C PRO A 474 23.96 19.57 4.95
N GLY A 475 23.30 20.19 5.93
CA GLY A 475 21.84 20.28 5.96
C GLY A 475 21.10 18.98 6.30
N ALA A 476 21.76 17.81 6.39
CA ALA A 476 21.05 16.53 6.59
C ALA A 476 20.17 16.48 7.86
N ALA A 477 20.61 17.10 8.97
CA ALA A 477 19.79 17.22 10.18
C ALA A 477 18.52 18.06 9.94
N TYR A 478 18.65 19.17 9.20
CA TYR A 478 17.54 20.04 8.84
C TYR A 478 16.55 19.31 7.90
N THR A 479 17.04 18.57 6.90
CA THR A 479 16.17 17.75 6.03
C THR A 479 15.34 16.74 6.82
N LEU A 480 15.94 16.02 7.78
CA LEU A 480 15.23 15.08 8.65
C LEU A 480 14.20 15.78 9.57
N GLN A 481 14.56 16.95 10.11
CA GLN A 481 13.65 17.77 10.90
C GLN A 481 12.45 18.21 10.06
N ILE A 482 12.64 18.76 8.87
CA ILE A 482 11.56 19.20 7.97
C ILE A 482 10.65 18.02 7.60
N MET A 483 11.20 16.87 7.20
CA MET A 483 10.42 15.67 6.88
C MET A 483 9.47 15.27 8.03
N GLY A 484 9.99 15.22 9.27
CA GLY A 484 9.17 14.88 10.43
C GLY A 484 8.21 15.99 10.87
N LEU A 485 8.64 17.26 10.81
CA LEU A 485 7.81 18.41 11.18
C LEU A 485 6.61 18.60 10.24
N THR A 486 6.78 18.41 8.93
CA THR A 486 5.66 18.44 7.97
C THR A 486 4.63 17.35 8.30
N VAL A 487 5.07 16.12 8.63
CA VAL A 487 4.17 15.04 9.03
C VAL A 487 3.46 15.33 10.35
N LEU A 488 4.14 15.97 11.32
CA LEU A 488 3.55 16.42 12.58
C LEU A 488 2.53 17.57 12.38
N GLN A 489 2.82 18.53 11.50
CA GLN A 489 1.90 19.63 11.16
C GLN A 489 0.58 19.09 10.61
N TYR A 490 0.63 18.19 9.61
CA TYR A 490 -0.56 17.52 9.11
C TYR A 490 -1.27 16.71 10.20
N SER A 491 -0.53 15.91 10.98
CA SER A 491 -1.11 15.05 12.01
C SER A 491 -1.80 15.82 13.14
N ARG A 492 -1.33 17.04 13.46
CA ARG A 492 -1.94 17.95 14.44
C ARG A 492 -3.18 18.68 13.91
N ALA A 493 -3.24 18.96 12.61
CA ALA A 493 -4.36 19.68 12.01
C ALA A 493 -5.53 18.76 11.60
N LEU A 494 -5.25 17.47 11.36
CA LEU A 494 -6.26 16.43 11.20
C LEU A 494 -7.10 16.24 12.47
N ARG A 495 -8.38 15.86 12.33
CA ARG A 495 -9.28 15.69 13.47
C ARG A 495 -8.98 14.38 14.23
N PRO A 496 -9.42 14.23 15.49
CA PRO A 496 -9.23 12.99 16.25
C PRO A 496 -9.70 11.75 15.48
N GLY A 497 -8.82 10.75 15.41
CA GLY A 497 -9.03 9.51 14.66
C GLY A 497 -8.80 9.61 13.14
N GLU A 498 -8.57 10.78 12.54
CA GLU A 498 -8.37 10.89 11.09
C GLU A 498 -6.95 10.47 10.64
N CYS A 499 -5.94 10.60 11.50
CA CYS A 499 -4.60 10.04 11.25
C CYS A 499 -4.65 8.52 10.99
N ARG A 500 -5.65 7.81 11.54
CA ARG A 500 -5.91 6.36 11.34
C ARG A 500 -6.28 5.98 9.91
N LEU A 501 -6.66 6.98 9.10
CA LEU A 501 -6.98 6.83 7.68
C LEU A 501 -5.77 7.12 6.77
N VAL A 502 -4.89 8.04 7.16
CA VAL A 502 -3.60 8.31 6.49
C VAL A 502 -2.58 7.19 6.77
N GLY A 503 -2.61 6.66 7.99
CA GLY A 503 -1.94 5.42 8.39
C GLY A 503 -0.74 5.66 9.31
N HIS A 504 -0.90 5.32 10.60
CA HIS A 504 0.15 5.44 11.62
C HIS A 504 1.41 4.62 11.30
N GLY A 505 1.29 3.54 10.52
CA GLY A 505 2.44 2.79 10.01
C GLY A 505 3.42 3.65 9.21
N LYS A 506 2.94 4.70 8.51
CA LYS A 506 3.80 5.68 7.81
C LYS A 506 4.57 6.54 8.84
N LEU A 507 3.89 7.04 9.86
CA LEU A 507 4.49 7.83 10.96
C LEU A 507 5.51 7.01 11.76
N ALA A 508 5.17 5.79 12.15
CA ALA A 508 6.05 4.88 12.87
C ALA A 508 7.28 4.49 12.04
N SER A 509 7.07 4.11 10.77
CA SER A 509 8.17 3.81 9.85
C SER A 509 9.06 5.03 9.58
N LEU A 510 8.49 6.24 9.55
CA LEU A 510 9.25 7.48 9.42
C LEU A 510 10.07 7.79 10.69
N ALA A 511 9.50 7.64 11.88
CA ALA A 511 10.23 7.82 13.15
C ALA A 511 11.44 6.87 13.24
N THR A 512 11.25 5.60 12.90
CA THR A 512 12.35 4.61 12.82
C THR A 512 13.38 4.99 11.75
N ALA A 513 12.96 5.37 10.55
CA ALA A 513 13.89 5.75 9.48
C ALA A 513 14.71 7.02 9.82
N ILE A 514 14.08 8.04 10.43
CA ILE A 514 14.78 9.24 10.91
C ILE A 514 15.79 8.86 12.01
N HIS A 515 15.42 8.01 12.96
CA HIS A 515 16.33 7.49 13.99
C HIS A 515 17.51 6.73 13.40
N GLU A 516 17.27 5.84 12.43
CA GLU A 516 18.31 5.06 11.75
C GLU A 516 19.28 5.96 10.97
N ILE A 517 18.77 6.90 10.16
CA ILE A 517 19.62 7.83 9.39
C ILE A 517 20.43 8.72 10.34
N SER A 518 19.77 9.37 11.30
CA SER A 518 20.44 10.33 12.20
C SER A 518 21.45 9.66 13.13
N SER A 519 21.23 8.41 13.54
CA SER A 519 22.21 7.59 14.27
C SER A 519 23.41 7.24 13.40
N ASN A 520 23.20 6.78 12.15
CA ASN A 520 24.30 6.43 11.23
C ASN A 520 25.14 7.65 10.83
N LEU A 521 24.56 8.85 10.77
CA LEU A 521 25.24 10.11 10.47
C LEU A 521 25.82 10.83 11.71
N GLY A 522 25.55 10.35 12.94
CA GLY A 522 26.03 10.97 14.17
C GLY A 522 25.30 12.27 14.58
N ILE A 523 24.10 12.51 14.04
CA ILE A 523 23.31 13.74 14.21
C ILE A 523 22.01 13.53 15.02
N LEU A 524 21.88 12.36 15.68
CA LEU A 524 20.69 11.97 16.45
C LEU A 524 20.23 13.02 17.49
N ALA A 525 21.17 13.73 18.13
CA ALA A 525 20.85 14.77 19.11
C ALA A 525 20.06 15.95 18.54
N SER A 526 20.17 16.22 17.24
CA SER A 526 19.39 17.24 16.54
C SER A 526 18.05 16.71 15.99
N CYS A 527 17.82 15.39 16.03
CA CYS A 527 16.58 14.76 15.55
C CYS A 527 15.71 14.16 16.68
N SER A 528 16.23 14.06 17.90
CA SER A 528 15.56 13.41 19.04
C SER A 528 14.18 13.99 19.37
N SER A 529 14.02 15.31 19.26
CA SER A 529 12.74 16.01 19.48
C SER A 529 11.66 15.61 18.47
N VAL A 530 11.97 15.67 17.17
CA VAL A 530 11.02 15.33 16.10
C VAL A 530 10.69 13.83 16.08
N ILE A 531 11.65 12.95 16.40
CA ILE A 531 11.40 11.51 16.58
C ILE A 531 10.44 11.30 17.77
N GLY A 532 10.70 11.93 18.92
CA GLY A 532 9.88 11.78 20.14
C GLY A 532 8.45 12.30 19.96
N ASP A 533 8.26 13.38 19.22
CA ASP A 533 6.93 13.89 18.86
C ASP A 533 6.18 12.94 17.92
N LEU A 534 6.85 12.38 16.89
CA LEU A 534 6.25 11.38 16.00
C LEU A 534 5.81 10.11 16.77
N ILE A 535 6.65 9.63 17.70
CA ILE A 535 6.32 8.49 18.56
C ILE A 535 5.09 8.80 19.42
N ARG A 536 5.01 9.98 20.03
CA ARG A 536 3.87 10.38 20.87
C ARG A 536 2.56 10.43 20.07
N THR A 537 2.57 11.02 18.88
CA THR A 537 1.39 11.07 18.00
C THR A 537 0.92 9.66 17.58
N VAL A 538 1.82 8.69 17.41
CA VAL A 538 1.44 7.27 17.22
C VAL A 538 0.83 6.68 18.50
N TYR A 539 1.44 6.89 19.67
CA TYR A 539 0.95 6.35 20.95
C TYR A 539 -0.44 6.87 21.33
N GLU A 540 -0.74 8.14 21.04
CA GLU A 540 -2.04 8.78 21.32
C GLU A 540 -3.21 8.22 20.48
N THR A 541 -2.91 7.44 19.43
CA THR A 541 -3.88 7.10 18.36
C THR A 541 -3.90 5.61 17.95
N ASP A 542 -2.86 4.83 18.29
CA ASP A 542 -2.71 3.39 18.04
C ASP A 542 -3.49 2.54 19.06
N TYR A 543 -4.82 2.60 19.02
CA TYR A 543 -5.73 1.87 19.92
C TYR A 543 -5.59 0.34 19.85
N GLU A 544 -5.09 -0.19 18.73
CA GLU A 544 -4.80 -1.61 18.53
C GLU A 544 -3.44 -2.04 19.12
N GLY A 545 -2.54 -1.09 19.41
CA GLY A 545 -1.20 -1.36 19.92
C GLY A 545 -0.28 -2.07 18.92
N PHE A 546 -0.49 -1.88 17.61
CA PHE A 546 0.32 -2.55 16.58
C PHE A 546 1.67 -1.86 16.33
N PHE A 547 1.76 -0.55 16.52
CA PHE A 547 2.92 0.28 16.18
C PHE A 547 3.65 0.80 17.42
N ALA A 548 2.92 1.14 18.50
CA ALA A 548 3.50 1.67 19.72
C ALA A 548 4.58 0.76 20.35
N PRO A 549 4.40 -0.58 20.46
CA PRO A 549 5.44 -1.48 20.99
C PRO A 549 6.71 -1.54 20.12
N GLN A 550 6.58 -1.32 18.80
CA GLN A 550 7.74 -1.33 17.88
C GLN A 550 8.63 -0.10 18.10
N LEU A 551 8.01 1.03 18.45
CA LEU A 551 8.69 2.31 18.67
C LEU A 551 9.31 2.42 20.07
N SER A 552 8.95 1.57 21.04
CA SER A 552 9.43 1.66 22.42
C SER A 552 10.96 1.54 22.55
N LEU A 553 11.63 0.77 21.67
CA LEU A 553 13.09 0.73 21.61
C LEU A 553 13.69 2.05 21.10
N VAL A 554 13.08 2.64 20.07
CA VAL A 554 13.49 3.94 19.50
C VAL A 554 13.31 5.05 20.54
N GLN A 555 12.21 5.01 21.30
CA GLN A 555 11.94 5.93 22.41
C GLN A 555 13.05 5.87 23.47
N LEU A 556 13.38 4.67 23.97
CA LEU A 556 14.45 4.49 24.95
C LEU A 556 15.80 5.00 24.44
N CYS A 557 16.11 4.79 23.15
CA CYS A 557 17.32 5.35 22.54
C CYS A 557 17.33 6.88 22.59
N ILE A 558 16.27 7.57 22.13
CA ILE A 558 16.25 9.05 22.12
C ILE A 558 16.19 9.67 23.53
N GLU A 559 15.59 9.00 24.51
CA GLU A 559 15.52 9.48 25.91
C GLU A 559 16.90 9.50 26.59
N THR A 560 17.84 8.65 26.15
CA THR A 560 19.23 8.67 26.65
C THR A 560 20.11 9.75 26.01
N VAL A 561 19.63 10.43 24.95
CA VAL A 561 20.40 11.46 24.25
C VAL A 561 20.26 12.80 25.00
N PRO A 562 21.37 13.45 25.42
CA PRO A 562 21.30 14.77 26.01
C PRO A 562 20.61 15.74 25.05
N ARG A 563 19.53 16.38 25.50
CA ARG A 563 18.87 17.44 24.73
C ARG A 563 19.88 18.53 24.45
N GLN A 564 20.05 18.92 23.19
CA GLN A 564 20.84 20.09 22.85
C GLN A 564 20.12 21.32 23.39
N LEU A 565 20.60 21.85 24.52
CA LEU A 565 20.25 23.19 24.99
C LEU A 565 20.57 24.15 23.85
N THR A 566 19.57 24.84 23.33
CA THR A 566 19.77 25.88 22.32
C THR A 566 20.62 26.99 22.91
N PHE A 567 21.64 27.45 22.16
CA PHE A 567 22.50 28.56 22.58
C PHE A 567 21.63 29.80 22.84
N GLY A 568 21.45 30.11 24.12
CA GLY A 568 20.50 31.08 24.65
C GLY A 568 20.27 30.88 26.15
N GLU A 569 20.13 29.64 26.62
CA GLU A 569 19.98 29.34 28.06
C GLU A 569 21.30 29.34 28.84
N GLN A 570 22.46 29.20 28.16
CA GLN A 570 23.76 29.12 28.83
C GLN A 570 24.25 30.46 29.39
N ASP A 571 23.93 31.59 28.75
CA ASP A 571 24.32 32.92 29.25
C ASP A 571 23.56 33.31 30.54
N ALA A 572 22.37 32.73 30.77
CA ALA A 572 21.60 32.95 31.99
C ALA A 572 22.24 32.30 33.25
N LEU A 573 23.02 31.23 33.08
CA LEU A 573 23.59 30.44 34.19
C LEU A 573 25.04 30.82 34.56
N VAL A 574 25.67 31.74 33.83
CA VAL A 574 27.05 32.18 34.07
C VAL A 574 27.12 33.52 34.83
N ILE A 575 26.01 34.24 34.93
CA ILE A 575 25.94 35.57 35.57
C ILE A 575 25.76 35.48 37.11
N ASP A 576 25.10 34.43 37.61
CA ASP A 576 24.66 34.34 39.02
C ASP A 576 25.72 33.84 40.02
N GLU A 577 26.94 33.49 39.58
CA GLU A 577 28.08 33.17 40.46
C GLU A 577 29.06 34.35 40.67
N ARG A 578 28.70 35.59 40.26
CA ARG A 578 29.58 36.78 40.41
C ARG A 578 28.86 38.09 40.74
N GLN A 579 28.10 38.13 41.84
CA GLN A 579 27.84 39.37 42.62
C GLN A 579 28.00 39.11 44.12
#